data_AF-A0A7R9XS37-F1
#
_entry.id   AF-A0A7R9XS37-F1
#
_cell.length_a   1.000
_cell.length_b   1.000
_cell.length_c   1.000
_cell.angle_alpha   90.00
_cell.angle_beta   90.00
_cell.angle_gamma   90.00
#
_symmetry.space_group_name_H-M   'P 1'
#
loop_
_entity.id
_entity.type
_entity.pdbx_description
1 polymer ?
#
loop_
_entity_poly.entity_id
_entity_poly.type
_entity_poly.pdbx_seq_one_letter_code
_entity_poly.pdbx_strand_id
1 'polypeptide(L)'
;GDGDGDGDGVVTRVAVTGVTKCEGEAYVNKRKGKIIPGYELELEMSYVAELRDGKTRDGKIRLPYVADENADEDPECVVVPANDTNEDARVKALILKSIVPKVLEGVRTWVKEMAAGGPGGDAPASAEAAAEAAEAAEVAAEVVEAAAVVATVVAAEAGPIAAARVSAAVAETAQTNQRRTATSRDS
;
A
#
# COMPACT_ATOMS: atom_id res chain seq x y z
N GLY A 1 12.21 27.03 -28.45
CA GLY A 1 12.16 28.00 -27.35
C GLY A 1 11.78 27.20 -26.15
N ASP A 2 12.75 26.44 -25.65
CA ASP A 2 12.49 25.19 -24.94
C ASP A 2 12.88 25.40 -23.49
N GLY A 3 11.93 25.96 -22.75
CA GLY A 3 12.00 26.09 -21.31
C GLY A 3 11.53 24.80 -20.66
N ASP A 4 12.30 23.72 -20.80
CA ASP A 4 12.20 22.55 -19.93
C ASP A 4 12.77 22.93 -18.57
N GLY A 5 11.95 23.66 -17.81
CA GLY A 5 12.20 23.94 -16.41
C GLY A 5 12.01 22.67 -15.59
N ASP A 6 13.00 21.77 -15.64
CA ASP A 6 13.29 20.83 -14.55
C ASP A 6 13.71 21.65 -13.32
N GLY A 7 12.74 22.32 -12.70
CA GLY A 7 12.80 22.56 -11.27
C GLY A 7 13.09 21.21 -10.63
N ASP A 8 14.05 21.16 -9.72
CA ASP A 8 14.65 19.94 -9.22
C ASP A 8 13.64 18.90 -8.69
N GLY A 9 12.37 19.27 -8.48
CA GLY A 9 11.23 18.35 -8.44
C GLY A 9 11.34 17.34 -7.31
N VAL A 10 12.26 17.59 -6.37
CA VAL A 10 12.59 16.72 -5.27
C VAL A 10 11.52 16.96 -4.21
N VAL A 11 10.77 15.91 -3.91
CA VAL A 11 9.79 15.93 -2.84
C VAL A 11 10.53 15.93 -1.50
N THR A 12 10.31 16.96 -0.68
CA THR A 12 10.96 17.12 0.63
C THR A 12 10.09 16.59 1.76
N ARG A 13 8.76 16.71 1.62
CA ARG A 13 7.79 16.25 2.62
C ARG A 13 6.49 15.84 1.94
N VAL A 14 5.85 14.80 2.47
CA VAL A 14 4.49 14.40 2.12
C VAL A 14 3.72 14.14 3.41
N ALA A 15 2.48 14.63 3.49
CA ALA A 15 1.61 14.41 4.62
C ALA A 15 0.16 14.23 4.16
N VAL A 16 -0.53 13.27 4.80
CA VAL A 16 -1.99 13.20 4.76
C VAL A 16 -2.54 14.29 5.67
N THR A 17 -3.47 15.12 5.18
CA THR A 17 -4.02 16.26 5.92
C THR A 17 -5.27 15.88 6.72
N GLY A 18 -5.99 14.84 6.29
CA GLY A 18 -7.12 14.30 7.03
C GLY A 18 -8.06 13.49 6.14
N VAL A 19 -9.05 12.87 6.79
CA VAL A 19 -10.17 12.19 6.14
C VAL A 19 -11.18 13.25 5.69
N THR A 20 -11.47 13.28 4.39
CA THR A 20 -12.42 14.21 3.76
C THR A 20 -13.75 13.57 3.42
N LYS A 21 -13.79 12.24 3.28
CA LYS A 21 -15.01 11.45 3.09
C LYS A 21 -14.92 10.15 3.87
N CYS A 22 -15.99 9.81 4.57
CA CYS A 22 -16.19 8.51 5.21
C CYS A 22 -17.69 8.25 5.18
N GLU A 23 -18.15 7.53 4.16
CA GLU A 23 -19.55 7.27 3.89
C GLU A 23 -19.78 5.76 3.76
N GLY A 24 -21.02 5.33 3.97
CA GLY A 24 -21.41 3.93 3.93
C GLY A 24 -22.06 3.48 5.23
N GLU A 25 -22.06 2.17 5.45
CA GLU A 25 -22.69 1.55 6.61
C GLU A 25 -21.66 0.80 7.45
N ALA A 26 -21.80 0.86 8.77
CA ALA A 26 -21.02 0.05 9.69
C ALA A 26 -21.87 -0.26 10.93
N TYR A 27 -21.98 -1.54 11.26
CA TYR A 27 -22.69 -2.01 12.44
C TYR A 27 -21.97 -3.18 13.08
N VAL A 28 -22.24 -3.38 14.36
CA VAL A 28 -21.77 -4.54 15.12
C VAL A 28 -22.95 -5.11 15.88
N ASN A 29 -23.36 -6.31 15.50
CA ASN A 29 -24.45 -7.02 16.16
C ASN A 29 -23.89 -8.12 17.06
N LYS A 30 -24.28 -8.11 18.34
CA LYS A 30 -23.94 -9.17 19.29
C LYS A 30 -25.14 -10.12 19.44
N ARG A 31 -25.00 -11.37 18.99
CA ARG A 31 -26.09 -12.38 19.09
C ARG A 31 -25.55 -13.71 19.59
N LYS A 32 -26.16 -14.24 20.65
CA LYS A 32 -25.79 -15.54 21.25
C LYS A 32 -24.27 -15.65 21.54
N GLY A 33 -23.65 -14.57 21.99
CA GLY A 33 -22.22 -14.53 22.28
C GLY A 33 -21.29 -14.37 21.08
N LYS A 34 -21.81 -14.35 19.84
CA LYS A 34 -21.02 -14.05 18.63
C LYS A 34 -21.12 -12.56 18.28
N ILE A 35 -19.98 -12.00 17.88
CA ILE A 35 -19.88 -10.66 17.31
C ILE A 35 -20.01 -10.80 15.80
N ILE A 36 -20.95 -10.06 15.21
CA ILE A 36 -21.20 -10.03 13.76
C ILE A 36 -20.98 -8.58 13.33
N PRO A 37 -19.76 -8.20 12.95
CA PRO A 37 -19.55 -6.94 12.27
C PRO A 37 -20.16 -7.01 10.87
N GLY A 38 -20.63 -5.89 10.37
CA GLY A 38 -20.96 -5.70 8.96
C GLY A 38 -20.62 -4.28 8.59
N TYR A 39 -19.87 -4.07 7.52
CA TYR A 39 -19.48 -2.75 7.10
C TYR A 39 -19.23 -2.70 5.60
N GLU A 40 -19.55 -1.56 5.01
CA GLU A 40 -19.25 -1.21 3.63
C GLU A 40 -19.00 0.29 3.60
N LEU A 41 -17.74 0.67 3.44
CA LEU A 41 -17.29 2.06 3.56
C LEU A 41 -16.57 2.53 2.28
N GLU A 42 -16.85 3.78 1.93
CA GLU A 42 -16.08 4.58 0.99
C GLU A 42 -15.30 5.66 1.76
N LEU A 43 -13.96 5.66 1.62
CA LEU A 43 -13.08 6.61 2.29
C LEU A 43 -12.34 7.50 1.28
N GLU A 44 -12.23 8.78 1.60
CA GLU A 44 -11.35 9.72 0.90
C GLU A 44 -10.52 10.50 1.93
N MET A 45 -9.24 10.67 1.64
CA MET A 45 -8.32 11.49 2.41
C MET A 45 -7.59 12.46 1.49
N SER A 46 -7.32 13.67 1.98
CA SER A 46 -6.48 14.63 1.25
C SER A 46 -5.02 14.49 1.67
N TYR A 47 -4.11 14.78 0.73
CA TYR A 47 -2.68 14.88 1.02
C TYR A 47 -2.10 16.18 0.46
N VAL A 48 -0.97 16.59 1.03
CA VAL A 48 -0.13 17.67 0.52
C VAL A 48 1.33 17.21 0.51
N ALA A 49 2.04 17.58 -0.55
CA ALA A 49 3.46 17.36 -0.74
C ALA A 49 4.18 18.70 -0.97
N GLU A 50 5.32 18.88 -0.31
CA GLU A 50 6.20 20.03 -0.47
C GLU A 50 7.37 19.64 -1.36
N LEU A 51 7.69 20.50 -2.32
CA LEU A 51 8.84 20.36 -3.22
C LEU A 51 9.98 21.25 -2.72
N ARG A 52 11.20 20.91 -3.13
CA ARG A 52 12.42 21.65 -2.76
C ARG A 52 12.44 23.09 -3.29
N ASP A 53 11.77 23.35 -4.40
CA ASP A 53 11.62 24.68 -4.98
C ASP A 53 10.57 25.56 -4.26
N GLY A 54 9.96 25.05 -3.18
CA GLY A 54 8.96 25.74 -2.37
C GLY A 54 7.53 25.62 -2.91
N LYS A 55 7.32 24.93 -4.04
CA LYS A 55 5.96 24.64 -4.53
C LYS A 55 5.32 23.50 -3.75
N THR A 56 4.00 23.42 -3.83
CA THR A 56 3.22 22.34 -3.23
C THR A 56 2.41 21.60 -4.28
N ARG A 57 2.25 20.29 -4.08
CA ARG A 57 1.32 19.45 -4.83
C ARG A 57 0.31 18.83 -3.87
N ASP A 58 -0.94 18.78 -4.29
CA ASP A 58 -2.03 18.21 -3.50
C ASP A 58 -2.78 17.15 -4.29
N GLY A 59 -3.63 16.42 -3.58
CA GLY A 59 -4.45 15.38 -4.17
C GLY A 59 -5.17 14.57 -3.12
N LYS A 60 -5.68 13.44 -3.54
CA LYS A 60 -6.56 12.57 -2.75
C LYS A 60 -6.07 11.13 -2.76
N ILE A 61 -6.32 10.43 -1.67
CA ILE A 61 -6.21 8.98 -1.53
C ILE A 61 -7.62 8.46 -1.33
N ARG A 62 -8.06 7.52 -2.16
CA ARG A 62 -9.40 6.96 -2.16
C ARG A 62 -9.36 5.47 -1.88
N LEU A 63 -10.23 5.02 -0.99
CA LEU A 63 -10.54 3.62 -0.79
C LEU A 63 -12.01 3.47 -1.13
N PRO A 64 -12.32 3.11 -2.39
CA PRO A 64 -13.69 3.11 -2.89
C PRO A 64 -14.55 2.04 -2.24
N TYR A 65 -13.94 0.96 -1.76
CA TYR A 65 -14.63 -0.19 -1.21
C TYR A 65 -13.82 -0.82 -0.07
N VAL A 66 -14.29 -0.61 1.15
CA VAL A 66 -13.79 -1.29 2.36
C VAL A 66 -14.97 -2.05 2.96
N ALA A 67 -15.00 -3.37 2.78
CA ALA A 67 -16.13 -4.20 3.16
C ALA A 67 -15.72 -5.40 4.02
N ASP A 68 -16.63 -5.91 4.86
CA ASP A 68 -16.38 -7.09 5.70
C ASP A 68 -16.21 -8.38 4.89
N GLU A 69 -16.77 -8.42 3.68
CA GLU A 69 -16.57 -9.51 2.72
C GLU A 69 -15.11 -9.66 2.26
N ASN A 70 -14.28 -8.61 2.42
CA ASN A 70 -12.87 -8.58 2.04
C ASN A 70 -11.96 -8.28 3.24
N ALA A 71 -12.39 -8.63 4.46
CA ALA A 71 -11.67 -8.30 5.69
C ALA A 71 -10.24 -8.90 5.78
N ASP A 72 -9.98 -9.97 5.03
CA ASP A 72 -8.69 -10.65 4.93
C ASP A 72 -7.75 -10.06 3.87
N GLU A 73 -8.26 -9.18 3.02
CA GLU A 73 -7.51 -8.55 1.93
C GLU A 73 -7.29 -7.04 2.16
N ASP A 74 -6.27 -6.49 1.49
CA ASP A 74 -6.09 -5.04 1.46
C ASP A 74 -7.11 -4.42 0.49
N PRO A 75 -7.89 -3.41 0.90
CA PRO A 75 -8.78 -2.71 -0.01
C PRO A 75 -7.98 -1.99 -1.10
N GLU A 76 -8.63 -1.77 -2.25
CA GLU A 76 -8.05 -0.94 -3.30
C GLU A 76 -7.76 0.47 -2.77
N CYS A 77 -6.56 0.96 -3.03
CA CYS A 77 -6.14 2.30 -2.63
C CYS A 77 -5.68 3.10 -3.86
N VAL A 78 -6.49 4.08 -4.26
CA VAL A 78 -6.26 4.90 -5.45
C VAL A 78 -5.71 6.26 -5.06
N VAL A 79 -4.53 6.60 -5.55
CA VAL A 79 -3.93 7.94 -5.38
C VAL A 79 -4.24 8.79 -6.61
N VAL A 80 -4.94 9.90 -6.39
CA VAL A 80 -5.42 10.84 -7.40
C VAL A 80 -4.79 12.22 -7.16
N PRO A 81 -3.73 12.58 -7.89
CA PRO A 81 -3.20 13.92 -7.85
C PRO A 81 -4.21 14.96 -8.36
N ALA A 82 -4.14 16.19 -7.85
CA ALA A 82 -5.03 17.27 -8.29
C ALA A 82 -4.75 17.74 -9.73
N ASN A 83 -3.52 17.54 -10.21
CA ASN A 83 -3.06 17.88 -11.56
C ASN A 83 -2.28 16.71 -12.17
N ASP A 84 -2.02 16.77 -13.48
CA ASP A 84 -1.32 15.71 -14.22
C ASP A 84 0.03 16.21 -14.74
N THR A 85 0.95 16.50 -13.82
CA THR A 85 2.32 16.92 -14.15
C THR A 85 3.36 15.86 -13.80
N ASN A 86 4.58 15.99 -14.33
CA ASN A 86 5.69 15.11 -13.99
C ASN A 86 6.05 15.14 -12.48
N GLU A 87 5.79 16.25 -11.79
CA GLU A 87 5.98 16.36 -10.34
C GLU A 87 4.87 15.60 -9.59
N ASP A 88 3.62 15.70 -10.06
CA ASP A 88 2.48 14.96 -9.51
C ASP A 88 2.68 13.45 -9.61
N ALA A 89 3.20 12.97 -10.75
CA ALA A 89 3.55 11.56 -10.94
C ALA A 89 4.63 11.08 -9.96
N ARG A 90 5.65 11.91 -9.70
CA ARG A 90 6.71 11.63 -8.71
C ARG A 90 6.14 11.56 -7.28
N VAL A 91 5.30 12.53 -6.91
CA VAL A 91 4.61 12.56 -5.61
C VAL A 91 3.71 11.34 -5.44
N LYS A 92 2.92 10.98 -6.47
CA LYS A 92 2.07 9.79 -6.48
C LYS A 92 2.88 8.52 -6.22
N ALA A 93 3.99 8.33 -6.92
CA ALA A 93 4.87 7.17 -6.72
C ALA A 93 5.40 7.10 -5.28
N LEU A 94 5.77 8.25 -4.68
CA LEU A 94 6.22 8.31 -3.29
C LEU A 94 5.10 7.98 -2.29
N ILE A 95 3.89 8.48 -2.51
CA ILE A 95 2.70 8.17 -1.69
C ILE A 95 2.39 6.68 -1.73
N LEU A 96 2.32 6.10 -2.93
CA LEU A 96 2.11 4.66 -3.11
C LEU A 96 3.15 3.83 -2.36
N LYS A 97 4.41 4.27 -2.35
CA LYS A 97 5.50 3.55 -1.67
C LYS A 97 5.51 3.71 -0.14
N SER A 98 5.12 4.87 0.39
CA SER A 98 5.41 5.24 1.79
C SER A 98 4.20 5.59 2.65
N ILE A 99 3.11 6.07 2.06
CA ILE A 99 1.90 6.50 2.77
C ILE A 99 0.83 5.43 2.66
N VAL A 100 0.60 4.87 1.47
CA VAL A 100 -0.41 3.82 1.26
C VAL A 100 -0.23 2.62 2.21
N PRO A 101 0.99 2.09 2.44
CA PRO A 101 1.16 1.01 3.42
C PRO A 101 0.68 1.38 4.84
N LYS A 102 0.85 2.64 5.26
CA LYS A 102 0.39 3.13 6.57
C LYS A 102 -1.12 3.32 6.63
N VAL A 103 -1.71 3.75 5.52
CA VAL A 103 -3.17 3.84 5.37
C VAL A 103 -3.78 2.43 5.51
N LEU A 104 -3.23 1.45 4.79
CA LEU A 104 -3.68 0.06 4.86
C LEU A 104 -3.49 -0.54 6.25
N GLU A 105 -2.38 -0.25 6.94
CA GLU A 105 -2.18 -0.64 8.33
C GLU A 105 -3.27 -0.07 9.26
N GLY A 106 -3.65 1.19 9.07
CA GLY A 106 -4.75 1.82 9.80
C GLY A 106 -6.08 1.12 9.53
N VAL A 107 -6.38 0.79 8.27
CA VAL A 107 -7.61 0.04 7.91
C VAL A 107 -7.61 -1.35 8.54
N ARG A 108 -6.51 -2.09 8.47
CA ARG A 108 -6.38 -3.42 9.11
C ARG A 108 -6.59 -3.35 10.61
N THR A 109 -6.11 -2.29 11.25
CA THR A 109 -6.33 -2.06 12.69
C THR A 109 -7.81 -1.86 12.97
N TRP A 110 -8.48 -1.02 12.18
CA TRP A 110 -9.91 -0.78 12.30
C TRP A 110 -10.75 -2.06 12.05
N VAL A 111 -10.39 -2.88 11.06
CA VAL A 111 -11.03 -4.18 10.79
C VAL A 111 -10.92 -5.11 12.01
N LYS A 112 -9.73 -5.19 12.62
CA LYS A 112 -9.51 -5.98 13.85
C LYS A 112 -10.35 -5.46 15.01
N GLU A 113 -10.46 -4.14 15.17
CA GLU A 113 -11.32 -3.54 16.19
C GLU A 113 -12.80 -3.86 15.96
N MET A 114 -13.27 -3.83 14.71
CA MET A 114 -14.64 -4.21 14.35
C MET A 114 -14.91 -5.69 14.66
N ALA A 115 -13.99 -6.59 14.32
CA ALA A 115 -14.07 -8.01 14.67
C ALA A 115 -14.09 -8.24 16.20
N ALA A 116 -13.40 -7.39 16.96
CA ALA A 116 -13.38 -7.43 18.42
C ALA A 116 -14.61 -6.79 19.09
N GLY A 117 -15.59 -6.29 18.32
CA GLY A 117 -16.82 -5.71 18.86
C GLY A 117 -16.96 -4.19 18.70
N GLY A 118 -16.04 -3.57 17.96
CA GLY A 118 -16.05 -2.15 17.62
C GLY A 118 -15.76 -1.22 18.82
N PRO A 119 -15.96 0.10 18.64
CA PRO A 119 -15.65 1.12 19.65
C PRO A 119 -16.38 0.98 20.99
N GLY A 120 -17.44 0.17 21.02
CA GLY A 120 -18.24 -0.11 22.21
C GLY A 120 -17.69 -1.20 23.11
N GLY A 121 -16.60 -1.88 22.71
CA GLY A 121 -15.79 -2.77 23.55
C GLY A 121 -16.56 -3.75 24.44
N ASP A 122 -16.83 -4.95 23.94
CA ASP A 122 -16.76 -6.15 24.81
C ASP A 122 -16.02 -7.21 24.01
N ALA A 123 -14.89 -7.68 24.55
CA ALA A 123 -14.22 -8.89 24.08
C ALA A 123 -15.24 -10.06 24.02
N PRO A 124 -15.02 -11.06 23.15
CA PRO A 124 -15.88 -12.24 23.09
C PRO A 124 -16.13 -12.79 24.50
N ALA A 125 -17.41 -12.97 24.85
CA ALA A 125 -17.83 -13.30 26.22
C ALA A 125 -17.40 -14.71 26.69
N SER A 126 -16.71 -15.49 25.84
CA SER A 126 -16.21 -16.82 26.16
C SER A 126 -14.84 -17.12 25.55
N ALA A 127 -14.06 -17.94 26.25
CA ALA A 127 -12.74 -18.40 25.84
C ALA A 127 -12.74 -19.20 24.52
N GLU A 128 -13.86 -19.86 24.19
CA GLU A 128 -14.02 -20.60 22.94
C GLU A 128 -14.16 -19.64 21.73
N ALA A 129 -14.88 -18.53 21.91
CA ALA A 129 -14.98 -17.50 20.87
C ALA A 129 -13.67 -16.67 20.73
N ALA A 130 -12.89 -16.56 21.81
CA ALA A 130 -11.53 -16.01 21.73
C ALA A 130 -10.56 -16.98 21.03
N ALA A 131 -10.70 -18.29 21.23
CA ALA A 131 -9.89 -19.31 20.59
C ALA A 131 -10.19 -19.42 19.09
N GLU A 132 -11.46 -19.39 18.68
CA GLU A 132 -11.85 -19.42 17.25
C GLU A 132 -11.38 -18.16 16.50
N ALA A 133 -11.39 -16.99 17.17
CA ALA A 133 -10.85 -15.75 16.60
C ALA A 133 -9.31 -15.74 16.53
N ALA A 134 -8.64 -16.34 17.51
CA ALA A 134 -7.19 -16.51 17.50
C ALA A 134 -6.75 -17.54 16.45
N GLU A 135 -7.50 -18.63 16.30
CA GLU A 135 -7.29 -19.66 15.28
C GLU A 135 -7.52 -19.10 13.88
N ALA A 136 -8.57 -18.29 13.66
CA ALA A 136 -8.77 -17.60 12.39
C ALA A 136 -7.64 -16.61 12.06
N ALA A 137 -7.08 -15.93 13.07
CA ALA A 137 -5.93 -15.04 12.89
C ALA A 137 -4.62 -15.81 12.64
N GLU A 138 -4.43 -16.98 13.25
CA GLU A 138 -3.28 -17.86 13.05
C GLU A 138 -3.33 -18.55 11.68
N VAL A 139 -4.50 -19.02 11.26
CA VAL A 139 -4.73 -19.54 9.90
C VAL A 139 -4.52 -18.44 8.87
N ALA A 140 -4.98 -17.20 9.12
CA ALA A 140 -4.69 -16.09 8.21
C ALA A 140 -3.18 -15.78 8.13
N ALA A 141 -2.43 -15.88 9.24
CA ALA A 141 -0.99 -15.70 9.25
C ALA A 141 -0.25 -16.82 8.50
N GLU A 142 -0.66 -18.08 8.68
CA GLU A 142 -0.09 -19.24 7.99
C GLU A 142 -0.40 -19.23 6.49
N VAL A 143 -1.58 -18.76 6.09
CA VAL A 143 -1.96 -18.63 4.67
C VAL A 143 -1.19 -17.48 3.99
N VAL A 144 -0.88 -16.40 4.71
CA VAL A 144 0.01 -15.33 4.22
C VAL A 144 1.46 -15.82 4.11
N GLU A 145 1.92 -16.66 5.04
CA GLU A 145 3.24 -17.30 4.97
C GLU A 145 3.31 -18.30 3.79
N ALA A 146 2.27 -19.11 3.60
CA ALA A 146 2.15 -20.03 2.48
C ALA A 146 2.03 -19.30 1.14
N ALA A 147 1.29 -18.19 1.05
CA ALA A 147 1.20 -17.37 -0.15
C ALA A 147 2.54 -16.70 -0.50
N ALA A 148 3.34 -16.31 0.50
CA ALA A 148 4.70 -15.82 0.30
C ALA A 148 5.65 -16.93 -0.21
N VAL A 149 5.50 -18.17 0.27
CA VAL A 149 6.25 -19.33 -0.22
C VAL A 149 5.83 -19.69 -1.66
N VAL A 150 4.54 -19.65 -1.98
CA VAL A 150 4.02 -19.90 -3.33
C VAL A 150 4.49 -18.82 -4.31
N ALA A 151 4.50 -17.54 -3.93
CA ALA A 151 5.08 -16.47 -4.75
C ALA A 151 6.58 -16.68 -5.03
N THR A 152 7.31 -17.31 -4.10
CA THR A 152 8.74 -17.63 -4.25
C THR A 152 8.97 -18.87 -5.14
N VAL A 153 8.05 -19.84 -5.11
CA VAL A 153 8.10 -21.06 -5.97
C VAL A 153 7.64 -20.76 -7.40
N VAL A 154 6.65 -19.88 -7.60
CA VAL A 154 6.20 -19.46 -8.94
C VAL A 154 7.27 -18.65 -9.67
N ALA A 155 8.16 -17.96 -8.94
CA ALA A 155 9.36 -17.35 -9.51
C ALA A 155 10.42 -18.38 -9.97
N ALA A 156 10.37 -19.61 -9.46
CA ALA A 156 11.32 -20.69 -9.77
C ALA A 156 10.86 -21.64 -10.90
N GLU A 157 9.55 -21.76 -11.15
CA GLU A 157 8.96 -22.63 -12.19
C GLU A 157 8.76 -21.95 -13.57
N ALA A 158 9.30 -20.74 -13.78
CA ALA A 158 9.46 -20.17 -15.11
C ALA A 158 10.77 -20.69 -15.77
N GLY A 159 10.70 -21.89 -16.37
CA GLY A 159 11.77 -22.47 -17.20
C GLY A 159 12.27 -21.55 -18.33
N PRO A 160 13.43 -21.85 -18.95
CA PRO A 160 14.55 -20.92 -19.16
C PRO A 160 14.41 -19.91 -20.32
N ILE A 161 13.23 -19.73 -20.92
CA ILE A 161 13.08 -18.91 -22.14
C ILE A 161 12.79 -17.44 -21.81
N ALA A 162 12.29 -17.14 -20.60
CA ALA A 162 12.18 -15.77 -20.09
C ALA A 162 13.53 -15.22 -19.55
N ALA A 163 14.43 -16.10 -19.11
CA ALA A 163 15.77 -15.72 -18.62
C ALA A 163 16.68 -15.17 -19.75
N ALA A 164 16.42 -15.52 -21.02
CA ALA A 164 17.24 -15.06 -22.15
C ALA A 164 16.92 -13.64 -22.65
N ARG A 165 15.73 -13.09 -22.38
CA ARG A 165 15.39 -11.70 -22.76
C ARG A 165 15.70 -10.69 -21.68
N VAL A 166 15.78 -11.13 -20.42
CA VAL A 166 16.27 -10.30 -19.31
C VAL A 166 17.80 -10.25 -19.28
N SER A 167 18.50 -11.32 -19.69
CA SER A 167 19.97 -11.36 -19.66
C SER A 167 20.68 -10.60 -20.80
N ALA A 168 20.01 -10.35 -21.94
CA ALA A 168 20.60 -9.57 -23.03
C ALA A 168 20.58 -8.04 -22.76
N ALA A 169 19.60 -7.53 -22.02
CA ALA A 169 19.54 -6.11 -21.67
C ALA A 169 20.51 -5.72 -20.55
N VAL A 170 20.87 -6.67 -19.67
CA VAL A 170 21.84 -6.44 -18.59
C VAL A 170 23.29 -6.54 -19.08
N ALA A 171 23.56 -7.29 -20.16
CA ALA A 171 24.90 -7.39 -20.74
C ALA A 171 25.35 -6.16 -21.55
N GLU A 172 24.42 -5.43 -22.20
CA GLU A 172 24.79 -4.20 -22.93
C GLU A 172 25.05 -3.01 -21.98
N THR A 173 24.45 -3.02 -20.79
CA THR A 173 24.71 -1.99 -19.76
C THR A 173 26.01 -2.27 -18.97
N ALA A 174 26.44 -3.53 -18.86
CA ALA A 174 27.64 -3.89 -18.10
C ALA A 174 28.98 -3.56 -18.81
N GLN A 175 29.01 -3.47 -20.14
CA GLN A 175 30.27 -3.18 -20.85
C GLN A 175 30.59 -1.68 -21.00
N THR A 176 29.58 -0.79 -20.93
CA THR A 176 29.83 0.66 -20.99
C THR A 176 30.35 1.21 -19.65
N ASN A 177 30.01 0.58 -18.52
CA ASN A 177 30.39 1.09 -17.20
C ASN A 177 31.77 0.62 -16.70
N GLN A 178 32.43 -0.32 -17.39
CA GLN A 178 33.83 -0.71 -17.09
C GLN A 178 34.88 0.02 -17.94
N ARG A 179 34.49 0.85 -18.92
CA ARG A 179 35.44 1.63 -19.74
C ARG A 179 35.67 3.07 -19.29
N ARG A 180 34.96 3.55 -18.25
CA ARG A 180 35.17 4.91 -17.70
C ARG A 180 35.90 4.95 -16.35
N THR A 181 36.13 3.82 -15.70
CA THR A 181 36.88 3.75 -14.43
C THR A 181 38.33 3.27 -14.59
N ALA A 182 38.81 3.04 -15.83
CA ALA A 182 40.17 2.55 -16.12
C ALA A 182 41.05 3.54 -16.92
N THR A 183 40.81 4.86 -16.84
CA THR A 183 41.76 5.86 -17.37
C THR A 183 41.73 7.15 -16.53
N SER A 184 42.10 7.05 -15.24
CA SER A 184 42.57 8.22 -14.47
C SER A 184 43.58 7.87 -13.36
N ARG A 185 44.34 6.78 -13.55
CA ARG A 185 45.58 6.51 -12.81
C ARG A 185 46.54 5.77 -13.72
N ASP A 186 47.26 6.51 -14.55
CA ASP A 186 48.73 6.54 -14.61
C ASP A 186 49.15 7.43 -15.79
N SER A 187 50.09 8.34 -15.52
CA SER A 187 50.75 9.31 -16.43
C SER A 187 49.98 10.58 -16.83
#